data_AF-A0A968ZVW4-F1
#
_entry.id   AF-A0A968ZVW4-F1
#
_cell.length_a   1.000
_cell.length_b   1.000
_cell.length_c   1.000
_cell.angle_alpha   90.00
_cell.angle_beta   90.00
_cell.angle_gamma   90.00
#
_symmetry.space_group_name_H-M   'P 1'
#
loop_
_entity.id
_entity.type
_entity.pdbx_description
1 polymer ?
#
loop_
_entity_poly.entity_id
_entity_poly.type
_entity_poly.pdbx_seq_one_letter_code
_entity_poly.pdbx_strand_id
1 'polypeptide(L)' 'MTTAPAQALTLTDFLSLPKVAQSPAWEYIDGQVSQKPMPKGRHSKLQFNLCQSINLSGAAHKTVYAQARTSYF' A
#
# COMPACT_ATOMS: atom_id res chain seq x y z
N MET A 1 -17.70 27.78 -15.45
CA MET A 1 -17.57 26.39 -15.95
C MET A 1 -17.93 25.49 -14.78
N THR A 2 -19.03 24.76 -14.90
CA THR A 2 -19.57 23.94 -13.80
C THR A 2 -19.01 22.53 -13.97
N THR A 3 -17.99 22.18 -13.21
CA THR A 3 -17.47 20.80 -13.17
C THR A 3 -18.49 19.92 -12.46
N ALA A 4 -19.05 18.94 -13.18
CA ALA A 4 -19.89 17.90 -12.61
C ALA A 4 -19.15 17.18 -11.46
N PRO A 5 -19.84 16.76 -10.38
CA PRO A 5 -19.19 15.99 -9.32
C PRO A 5 -18.61 14.73 -9.95
N ALA A 6 -17.29 14.57 -9.87
CA ALA A 6 -16.62 13.37 -10.34
C ALA A 6 -17.30 12.16 -9.68
N GLN A 7 -17.85 11.25 -10.48
CA GLN A 7 -18.43 10.01 -9.97
C GLN A 7 -17.36 9.32 -9.11
N ALA A 8 -17.65 9.18 -7.82
CA ALA A 8 -16.75 8.49 -6.89
C ALA A 8 -16.55 7.06 -7.40
N LEU A 9 -15.29 6.68 -7.65
CA LEU A 9 -14.96 5.33 -8.08
C LEU A 9 -15.38 4.37 -6.96
N THR A 10 -16.01 3.24 -7.27
CA THR A 10 -16.30 2.25 -6.22
C THR A 10 -15.05 1.44 -5.88
N LEU A 11 -15.01 0.85 -4.68
CA LEU A 11 -13.90 -0.03 -4.29
C LEU A 11 -13.77 -1.23 -5.24
N THR A 12 -14.90 -1.79 -5.71
CA THR A 12 -14.91 -2.92 -6.65
C THR A 12 -14.31 -2.54 -7.99
N ASP A 13 -14.65 -1.36 -8.51
CA ASP A 13 -14.10 -0.85 -9.76
C ASP A 13 -12.60 -0.58 -9.62
N PHE A 14 -12.19 0.01 -8.49
CA PHE A 14 -10.78 0.22 -8.16
C PHE A 14 -9.96 -1.07 -8.17
N LEU A 15 -10.45 -2.12 -7.50
CA LEU A 15 -9.77 -3.42 -7.42
C LEU A 15 -9.70 -4.14 -8.78
N SER A 16 -10.60 -3.81 -9.71
CA SER A 16 -10.63 -4.37 -11.06
C SER A 16 -9.63 -3.71 -12.02
N LEU A 17 -9.03 -2.57 -11.64
CA LEU A 17 -8.09 -1.86 -12.50
C LEU A 17 -6.76 -2.63 -12.61
N PRO A 18 -6.16 -2.79 -13.80
CA PRO A 18 -4.85 -3.44 -13.93
C PRO A 18 -3.71 -2.66 -13.24
N LYS A 19 -3.95 -1.39 -12.89
CA LYS A 19 -2.99 -0.49 -12.26
C LYS A 19 -2.78 -0.78 -10.77
N VAL A 20 -3.74 -1.37 -10.05
CA VAL A 20 -3.55 -1.71 -8.61
C VAL A 20 -2.47 -2.77 -8.38
N ALA A 21 -2.15 -3.57 -9.41
CA ALA A 21 -1.04 -4.52 -9.38
C ALA A 21 0.33 -3.90 -9.72
N GLN A 22 0.36 -2.65 -10.20
CA GLN A 22 1.60 -1.99 -10.63
C GLN A 22 2.31 -1.30 -9.45
N SER A 23 3.64 -1.24 -9.50
CA SER A 23 4.46 -0.51 -8.52
C SER A 23 4.77 0.91 -9.03
N PRO A 24 4.76 1.95 -8.17
CA PRO A 24 4.37 1.93 -6.75
C PRO A 24 2.85 1.75 -6.55
N ALA A 25 2.49 1.21 -5.38
CA ALA A 25 1.13 0.83 -5.06
C ALA A 25 0.14 2.01 -5.14
N TRP A 26 -1.09 1.71 -5.56
CA TRP A 26 -2.19 2.67 -5.58
C TRP A 26 -3.01 2.56 -4.30
N GLU A 27 -3.49 3.70 -3.81
CA GLU A 27 -4.36 3.85 -2.65
C GLU A 27 -5.73 4.33 -3.09
N TYR A 28 -6.76 3.79 -2.45
CA TYR A 28 -8.14 4.21 -2.59
C TYR A 28 -8.63 4.75 -1.26
N ILE A 29 -9.02 6.03 -1.23
CA ILE A 29 -9.47 6.73 -0.03
C ILE A 29 -10.71 7.55 -0.42
N ASP A 30 -11.85 7.28 0.19
CA ASP A 30 -13.11 8.03 0.00
C ASP A 30 -13.52 8.27 -1.47
N GLY A 31 -13.41 7.25 -2.31
CA GLY A 31 -13.77 7.35 -3.74
C GLY A 31 -12.68 7.96 -4.62
N GLN A 32 -11.55 8.37 -4.03
CA GLN A 32 -10.39 8.93 -4.71
C GLN A 32 -9.28 7.90 -4.84
N VAL A 33 -8.54 7.97 -5.94
CA VAL A 33 -7.42 7.08 -6.23
C VAL A 33 -6.15 7.89 -6.37
N SER A 34 -5.11 7.51 -5.62
CA SER A 34 -3.80 8.16 -5.66
C SER A 34 -2.69 7.11 -5.69
N GLN A 35 -1.59 7.41 -6.39
CA GLN A 35 -0.44 6.52 -6.41
C GLN A 35 0.55 6.92 -5.32
N LYS A 36 1.08 5.92 -4.60
CA LYS A 36 2.17 6.18 -3.64
C LYS A 36 3.37 6.79 -4.34
N PRO A 37 4.10 7.69 -3.67
CA PRO A 37 5.41 8.09 -4.15
C PRO A 37 6.32 6.86 -4.24
N MET A 38 7.20 6.85 -5.22
CA MET A 38 8.17 5.77 -5.39
C MET A 38 8.97 5.58 -4.08
N PRO A 39 8.99 4.38 -3.48
CA PRO A 39 9.70 4.14 -2.24
C PRO A 39 11.20 4.37 -2.44
N LYS A 40 11.81 5.12 -1.53
CA LYS A 40 13.26 5.37 -1.50
C LYS A 40 13.94 4.35 -0.59
N GLY A 41 15.18 3.94 -0.91
CA GLY A 41 15.89 2.88 -0.20
C GLY A 41 15.97 3.04 1.34
N ARG A 42 16.09 4.27 1.87
CA ARG A 42 16.06 4.52 3.32
C ARG A 42 14.71 4.16 3.94
N HIS A 43 13.62 4.52 3.27
CA HIS A 43 12.27 4.20 3.71
C HIS A 43 12.02 2.68 3.64
N SER A 44 12.46 2.03 2.56
CA SER A 44 12.36 0.57 2.42
C SER A 44 13.12 -0.17 3.53
N LYS A 45 14.34 0.28 3.86
CA LYS A 45 15.14 -0.30 4.95
C LYS A 45 14.46 -0.16 6.31
N LEU A 46 13.85 0.99 6.59
CA LEU A 46 13.11 1.21 7.83
C LEU A 46 11.86 0.31 7.90
N GLN A 47 11.07 0.21 6.83
CA GLN A 47 9.91 -0.69 6.78
C GLN A 47 10.30 -2.15 6.97
N PHE A 48 11.38 -2.59 6.32
CA PHE A 48 11.88 -3.96 6.47
C PHE A 48 12.27 -4.27 7.91
N ASN A 49 13.08 -3.40 8.53
CA ASN A 49 13.51 -3.59 9.92
C ASN A 49 12.33 -3.62 10.89
N LEU A 50 11.35 -2.73 10.69
CA LEU A 50 10.14 -2.70 11.52
C LEU A 50 9.33 -3.99 11.39
N CYS A 51 9.07 -4.45 10.16
CA CYS A 51 8.37 -5.72 9.93
C CYS A 51 9.12 -6.89 10.57
N GLN A 52 10.46 -6.90 10.47
CA GLN A 52 11.29 -7.93 11.10
C GLN A 52 11.15 -7.91 12.63
N SER A 53 11.24 -6.74 13.27
CA SER A 53 11.07 -6.62 14.72
C SER A 53 9.69 -7.09 15.18
N ILE A 54 8.63 -6.73 14.44
CA ILE A 54 7.27 -7.19 14.74
C ILE A 54 7.18 -8.72 14.63
N ASN A 55 7.67 -9.29 13.53
CA ASN A 55 7.67 -10.74 13.34
C ASN A 55 8.45 -11.48 14.43
N LEU A 56 9.61 -10.96 14.83
CA LEU A 56 10.40 -11.55 15.93
C LEU A 56 9.64 -11.52 17.25
N SER A 57 8.97 -10.42 17.57
CA SER A 57 8.13 -10.33 18.78
C SER A 57 6.91 -11.26 18.73
N GLY A 58 6.31 -11.43 17.55
CA GLY A 58 5.16 -12.29 17.33
C GLY A 58 5.50 -13.78 17.23
N ALA A 59 6.75 -14.13 16.91
CA ALA A 59 7.18 -15.51 16.67
C ALA A 59 7.09 -16.39 17.93
N ALA A 60 7.31 -15.82 19.12
CA ALA A 60 7.20 -16.55 20.38
C ALA A 60 5.78 -17.09 20.65
N HIS A 61 4.76 -16.41 20.12
CA HIS A 61 3.34 -16.76 20.33
C HIS A 61 2.57 -17.06 19.03
N LYS A 62 3.27 -17.05 17.87
CA LYS A 62 2.68 -17.16 16.51
C LYS A 62 1.47 -16.25 16.27
N THR A 63 1.43 -15.10 16.94
CA THR A 63 0.22 -14.26 16.99
C THR A 63 0.23 -13.16 15.92
N VAL A 64 1.41 -12.76 15.44
CA VAL A 64 1.55 -11.60 14.56
C VAL A 64 2.45 -11.93 13.38
N TYR A 65 2.02 -11.48 12.19
CA TYR A 65 2.78 -11.52 10.95
C TYR A 65 2.70 -10.15 10.25
N ALA A 66 3.84 -9.60 9.88
CA ALA A 66 4.01 -8.34 9.21
C ALA A 66 4.84 -8.52 7.93
N GLN A 67 4.37 -7.95 6.83
CA GLN A 67 5.02 -8.05 5.51
C GLN A 67 5.27 -6.66 4.94
N ALA A 68 6.50 -6.41 4.49
CA ALA A 68 6.86 -5.21 3.77
C ALA A 68 6.62 -5.42 2.26
N ARG A 69 5.81 -4.56 1.63
CA ARG A 69 5.72 -4.48 0.16
C ARG A 69 6.66 -3.38 -0.33
N THR A 70 7.93 -3.71 -0.46
CA THR A 70 8.94 -2.78 -1.01
C THR A 70 9.58 -3.40 -2.25
N SER A 71 9.67 -2.66 -3.35
CA SER A 71 10.20 -3.16 -4.63
C SER A 71 11.74 -3.10 -4.75
N TYR A 72 12.46 -2.92 -3.64
CA TYR A 72 13.92 -2.65 -3.66
C TYR A 72 14.80 -3.81 -3.14
N PHE A 73 14.21 -4.97 -2.86
CA PHE A 73 14.92 -6.20 -2.50
C PHE A 73 14.19 -7.41 -3.07
#